data_AF-Q4DNN6-F1
#
_entry.id   AF-Q4DNN6-F1
#
_cell.length_a   1.000
_cell.length_b   1.000
_cell.length_c   1.000
_cell.angle_alpha   90.00
_cell.angle_beta   90.00
_cell.angle_gamma   90.00
#
_symmetry.space_group_name_H-M   'P 1'
#
loop_
_entity.id
_entity.type
_entity.pdbx_description
1 polymer ?
#
loop_
_entity_poly.entity_id
_entity_poly.type
_entity_poly.pdbx_seq_one_letter_code
_entity_poly.pdbx_strand_id
1 'polypeptide(L)'
;MLVVCVPNLFFFFFLVCVCVFWLLFPREGFTEKQKQQRMPPTALVVGQSVMKAFQHLSTQDLHTRRVEEAYRVVVECITAVDPAMRLYMFGSTAVYGVHEKGSDVDFVALSKTDVEDGKGEDAGTQVAKGLQAEFLGKLARVVRQKHLSWNVEEVRRTRVPVIRVKGGSSVDFDITVNRRNGVRNSALLRAYFEQDPPCRWLSMGVKRWSKRAGLNASVVGGSITSYGFNLMVVYYLLQRGALRFIEPHAIDVANVAPVPPYLPLEPPRNDGAELGEQVLDFLAFYMHEFDAARHVVSLSRPGITTKEQLNWTKNAEDLARMNGEKINYQWCIEDPYELNLNVGRNVTPLKRDFLRKHLEKARETALLTTTE
;
A
#
# COMPACT_ATOMS: atom_id res chain seq x y z
N MET A 1 46.14 -15.63 -23.66
CA MET A 1 45.08 -16.18 -22.79
C MET A 1 43.87 -15.27 -22.89
N LEU A 2 42.97 -15.55 -23.83
CA LEU A 2 41.70 -14.84 -24.01
C LEU A 2 40.67 -15.48 -23.08
N VAL A 3 40.16 -14.72 -22.11
CA VAL A 3 38.96 -15.07 -21.34
C VAL A 3 37.78 -14.42 -22.03
N VAL A 4 36.99 -15.25 -22.73
CA VAL A 4 35.76 -14.86 -23.42
C VAL A 4 34.64 -14.72 -22.38
N CYS A 5 33.99 -13.56 -22.36
CA CYS A 5 32.75 -13.30 -21.63
C CYS A 5 31.59 -14.12 -22.23
N VAL A 6 30.90 -14.90 -21.41
CA VAL A 6 29.62 -15.54 -21.74
C VAL A 6 28.48 -14.64 -21.21
N PRO A 7 27.59 -14.11 -22.06
CA PRO A 7 26.44 -13.35 -21.59
C PRO A 7 25.30 -14.27 -21.14
N ASN A 8 24.68 -13.89 -20.01
CA ASN A 8 23.59 -14.57 -19.31
C ASN A 8 22.46 -15.08 -20.24
N LEU A 9 22.37 -16.40 -20.38
CA LEU A 9 21.32 -17.14 -21.09
C LEU A 9 19.96 -17.18 -20.34
N PHE A 10 19.81 -16.47 -19.22
CA PHE A 10 18.59 -16.53 -18.38
C PHE A 10 17.44 -15.62 -18.86
N PHE A 11 17.70 -14.66 -19.73
CA PHE A 11 16.67 -13.71 -20.18
C PHE A 11 15.82 -14.22 -21.35
N PHE A 12 16.31 -15.21 -22.12
CA PHE A 12 15.62 -15.71 -23.31
C PHE A 12 14.58 -16.82 -23.02
N PHE A 13 14.72 -17.55 -21.91
CA PHE A 13 13.77 -18.62 -21.56
C PHE A 13 12.44 -18.11 -20.99
N PHE A 14 12.39 -16.88 -20.46
CA PHE A 14 11.18 -16.35 -19.82
C PHE A 14 10.18 -15.71 -20.79
N LEU A 15 10.64 -15.16 -21.92
CA LEU A 15 9.74 -14.60 -22.93
C LEU A 15 8.95 -15.69 -23.67
N VAL A 16 9.52 -16.90 -23.78
CA VAL A 16 8.88 -18.03 -24.46
C VAL A 16 7.78 -18.65 -23.58
N CYS A 17 7.95 -18.71 -22.26
CA CYS A 17 6.91 -19.31 -21.39
C CYS A 17 5.61 -18.49 -21.30
N VAL A 18 5.67 -17.15 -21.41
CA VAL A 18 4.46 -16.31 -21.41
C VAL A 18 3.71 -16.38 -22.75
N CYS A 19 4.43 -16.56 -23.87
CA CYS A 19 3.83 -16.76 -25.19
C CYS A 19 3.28 -18.18 -25.39
N VAL A 20 3.90 -19.21 -24.80
CA VAL A 20 3.46 -20.61 -24.96
C VAL A 20 2.18 -20.93 -24.18
N PHE A 21 1.90 -20.23 -23.08
CA PHE A 21 0.63 -20.39 -22.36
C PHE A 21 -0.59 -19.93 -23.17
N TRP A 22 -0.41 -19.05 -24.16
CA TRP A 22 -1.46 -18.60 -25.08
C TRP A 22 -1.60 -19.45 -26.35
N LEU A 23 -0.62 -20.32 -26.65
CA LEU A 23 -0.66 -21.20 -27.81
C LEU A 23 -1.24 -22.60 -27.51
N LEU A 24 -1.36 -22.96 -26.22
CA LEU A 24 -1.87 -24.26 -25.77
C LEU A 24 -3.34 -24.23 -25.30
N PHE A 25 -3.98 -23.07 -25.27
CA PHE A 25 -5.44 -22.97 -25.15
C PHE A 25 -6.02 -22.63 -26.52
N PRO A 26 -6.77 -23.55 -27.16
CA PRO A 26 -7.48 -23.20 -28.38
C PRO A 26 -8.44 -22.05 -28.06
N ARG A 27 -8.56 -21.10 -28.99
CA ARG A 27 -9.68 -20.15 -29.02
C ARG A 27 -10.97 -20.95 -29.17
N GLU A 28 -11.49 -21.48 -28.06
CA GLU A 28 -12.87 -21.92 -28.02
C GLU A 28 -13.72 -20.70 -28.29
N GLY A 29 -14.45 -20.77 -29.40
CA GLY A 29 -15.35 -19.73 -29.83
C GLY A 29 -16.30 -19.40 -28.68
N PHE A 30 -16.23 -18.16 -28.21
CA PHE A 30 -17.32 -17.55 -27.47
C PHE A 30 -18.54 -17.62 -28.38
N THR A 31 -19.37 -18.63 -28.16
CA THR A 31 -20.69 -18.68 -28.77
C THR A 31 -21.47 -17.49 -28.23
N GLU A 32 -22.09 -16.73 -29.13
CA GLU A 32 -22.90 -15.53 -28.86
C GLU A 32 -24.11 -15.76 -27.92
N LYS A 33 -24.24 -16.96 -27.34
CA LYS A 33 -25.37 -17.40 -26.51
C LYS A 33 -25.17 -17.28 -24.99
N GLN A 34 -24.07 -16.69 -24.50
CA GLN A 34 -23.86 -16.44 -23.06
C GLN A 34 -23.79 -14.97 -22.63
N LYS A 35 -24.03 -14.00 -23.52
CA LYS A 35 -24.27 -12.59 -23.14
C LYS A 35 -25.71 -12.36 -22.64
N GLN A 36 -26.18 -13.19 -21.71
CA GLN A 36 -27.23 -12.72 -20.82
C GLN A 36 -26.55 -11.66 -19.94
N GLN A 37 -26.92 -10.39 -20.13
CA GLN A 37 -26.51 -9.30 -19.24
C GLN A 37 -26.92 -9.69 -17.81
N ARG A 38 -26.02 -10.35 -17.06
CA ARG A 38 -26.19 -10.53 -15.62
C ARG A 38 -26.35 -9.13 -15.06
N MET A 39 -27.54 -8.83 -14.53
CA MET A 39 -27.74 -7.55 -13.85
C MET A 39 -26.67 -7.43 -12.76
N PRO A 40 -26.02 -6.26 -12.63
CA PRO A 40 -25.03 -6.06 -11.58
C PRO A 40 -25.66 -6.37 -10.21
N PRO A 41 -24.91 -6.99 -9.29
CA PRO A 41 -25.43 -7.32 -7.96
C PRO A 41 -25.90 -6.05 -7.25
N THR A 42 -26.96 -6.18 -6.44
CA THR A 42 -27.42 -5.07 -5.60
C THR A 42 -26.37 -4.70 -4.56
N ALA A 43 -26.41 -3.46 -4.06
CA ALA A 43 -25.49 -3.02 -3.02
C ALA A 43 -25.49 -3.97 -1.81
N LEU A 44 -26.67 -4.41 -1.34
CA LEU A 44 -26.76 -5.38 -0.24
C LEU A 44 -26.00 -6.68 -0.53
N VAL A 45 -26.15 -7.25 -1.74
CA VAL A 45 -25.43 -8.48 -2.14
C VAL A 45 -23.93 -8.24 -2.16
N VAL A 46 -23.47 -7.11 -2.68
CA VAL A 46 -22.05 -6.73 -2.68
C VAL A 46 -21.54 -6.63 -1.25
N GLY A 47 -22.24 -5.88 -0.39
CA GLY A 47 -21.89 -5.67 1.01
C GLY A 47 -21.76 -6.96 1.81
N GLN A 48 -22.79 -7.81 1.74
CA GLN A 48 -22.80 -9.11 2.41
C GLN A 48 -21.70 -10.04 1.88
N SER A 49 -21.41 -10.01 0.58
CA SER A 49 -20.35 -10.82 0.00
C SER A 49 -18.95 -10.35 0.45
N VAL A 50 -18.72 -9.03 0.52
CA VAL A 50 -17.49 -8.46 1.06
C VAL A 50 -17.35 -8.77 2.56
N MET A 51 -18.42 -8.66 3.34
CA MET A 51 -18.45 -9.07 4.75
C MET A 51 -18.07 -10.54 4.93
N LYS A 52 -18.69 -11.44 4.17
CA LYS A 52 -18.40 -12.87 4.21
C LYS A 52 -16.95 -13.17 3.89
N ALA A 53 -16.34 -12.43 2.97
CA ALA A 53 -14.92 -12.52 2.66
C ALA A 53 -14.00 -12.21 3.86
N PHE A 54 -14.49 -11.46 4.84
CA PHE A 54 -13.81 -11.12 6.10
C PHE A 54 -14.35 -11.91 7.31
N GLN A 55 -15.20 -12.93 7.12
CA GLN A 55 -15.73 -13.73 8.25
C GLN A 55 -14.62 -14.38 9.09
N HIS A 56 -13.44 -14.63 8.52
CA HIS A 56 -12.31 -15.18 9.25
C HIS A 56 -11.71 -14.18 10.26
N LEU A 57 -11.98 -12.88 10.12
CA LEU A 57 -11.53 -11.87 11.07
C LEU A 57 -12.33 -11.89 12.36
N SER A 58 -13.62 -12.31 12.33
CA SER A 58 -14.43 -12.39 13.55
C SER A 58 -13.98 -13.49 14.51
N THR A 59 -13.22 -14.48 14.02
CA THR A 59 -12.62 -15.55 14.83
C THR A 59 -11.17 -15.25 15.25
N GLN A 60 -10.59 -14.13 14.80
CA GLN A 60 -9.22 -13.73 15.13
C GLN A 60 -9.21 -12.68 16.24
N ASP A 61 -8.21 -12.76 17.11
CA ASP A 61 -7.86 -11.64 17.99
C ASP A 61 -7.20 -10.54 17.14
N LEU A 62 -8.00 -9.53 16.77
CA LEU A 62 -7.57 -8.38 15.98
C LEU A 62 -6.81 -7.34 16.80
N HIS A 63 -6.70 -7.53 18.13
CA HIS A 63 -6.06 -6.58 19.00
C HIS A 63 -4.57 -6.47 18.68
N THR A 64 -4.04 -5.25 18.73
CA THR A 64 -2.62 -4.94 18.53
C THR A 64 -1.69 -5.48 19.63
N ARG A 65 -2.19 -6.25 20.61
CA ARG A 65 -1.39 -6.79 21.74
C ARG A 65 -0.23 -7.67 21.27
N ARG A 66 -0.46 -8.51 20.26
CA ARG A 66 0.61 -9.35 19.67
C ARG A 66 1.71 -8.52 18.99
N VAL A 67 1.34 -7.34 18.51
CA VAL A 67 2.29 -6.39 17.91
C VAL A 67 3.09 -5.68 18.99
N GLU A 68 2.52 -5.44 20.17
CA GLU A 68 3.24 -4.88 21.32
C GLU A 68 4.38 -5.81 21.80
N GLU A 69 4.18 -7.13 21.76
CA GLU A 69 5.25 -8.10 22.06
C GLU A 69 6.40 -7.99 21.05
N ALA A 70 6.09 -7.97 19.76
CA ALA A 70 7.09 -7.76 18.70
C ALA A 70 7.79 -6.40 18.86
N TYR A 71 7.04 -5.34 19.16
CA TYR A 71 7.56 -4.00 19.40
C TYR A 71 8.59 -3.99 20.54
N ARG A 72 8.31 -4.64 21.68
CA ARG A 72 9.27 -4.73 22.80
C ARG A 72 10.57 -5.40 22.40
N VAL A 73 10.49 -6.52 21.69
CA VAL A 73 11.66 -7.25 21.19
C VAL A 73 12.50 -6.38 20.23
N VAL A 74 11.84 -5.64 19.34
CA VAL A 74 12.53 -4.74 18.42
C VAL A 74 13.14 -3.54 19.16
N VAL A 75 12.47 -2.99 20.17
CA VAL A 75 13.03 -1.93 21.03
C VAL A 75 14.30 -2.40 21.74
N GLU A 76 14.33 -3.63 22.27
CA GLU A 76 15.55 -4.20 22.87
C GLU A 76 16.70 -4.31 21.86
N CYS A 77 16.40 -4.70 20.63
CA CYS A 77 17.40 -4.78 19.55
C CYS A 77 17.91 -3.38 19.15
N ILE A 78 17.03 -2.39 19.04
CA ILE A 78 17.40 -1.01 18.73
C ILE A 78 18.22 -0.40 19.87
N THR A 79 17.82 -0.61 21.12
CA THR A 79 18.52 -0.09 22.31
C THR A 79 19.95 -0.62 22.40
N ALA A 80 20.18 -1.86 21.98
CA ALA A 80 21.51 -2.46 21.93
C ALA A 80 22.41 -1.87 20.80
N VAL A 81 21.82 -1.22 19.79
CA VAL A 81 22.57 -0.48 18.75
C VAL A 81 22.80 0.96 19.19
N ASP A 82 21.73 1.63 19.60
CA ASP A 82 21.73 3.01 20.07
C ASP A 82 20.58 3.24 21.05
N PRO A 83 20.86 3.46 22.35
CA PRO A 83 19.83 3.65 23.37
C PRO A 83 19.07 4.98 23.25
N ALA A 84 19.51 5.92 22.41
CA ALA A 84 18.81 7.18 22.18
C ALA A 84 17.71 7.07 21.09
N MET A 85 17.69 5.97 20.33
CA MET A 85 16.73 5.76 19.25
C MET A 85 15.37 5.30 19.78
N ARG A 86 14.30 5.81 19.18
CA ARG A 86 12.90 5.45 19.49
C ARG A 86 12.29 4.67 18.34
N LEU A 87 11.46 3.69 18.65
CA LEU A 87 10.75 2.90 17.65
C LEU A 87 9.33 3.43 17.45
N TYR A 88 8.89 3.54 16.20
CA TYR A 88 7.52 3.90 15.86
C TYR A 88 6.92 2.85 14.92
N MET A 89 5.67 2.49 15.17
CA MET A 89 4.86 1.66 14.30
C MET A 89 4.15 2.52 13.24
N PHE A 90 4.12 2.02 12.01
CA PHE A 90 3.33 2.61 10.93
C PHE A 90 2.70 1.51 10.07
N GLY A 91 2.20 1.85 8.89
CA GLY A 91 1.63 0.90 7.96
C GLY A 91 0.22 0.46 8.34
N SER A 92 -0.22 -0.67 7.80
CA SER A 92 -1.64 -1.07 7.88
C SER A 92 -2.15 -1.27 9.31
N THR A 93 -1.30 -1.78 10.21
CA THR A 93 -1.63 -1.93 11.64
C THR A 93 -1.92 -0.58 12.29
N ALA A 94 -1.08 0.43 12.04
CA ALA A 94 -1.29 1.78 12.57
C ALA A 94 -2.52 2.47 11.96
N VAL A 95 -2.69 2.33 10.63
CA VAL A 95 -3.79 2.94 9.85
C VAL A 95 -5.15 2.42 10.30
N TYR A 96 -5.32 1.11 10.40
CA TYR A 96 -6.62 0.51 10.73
C TYR A 96 -6.85 0.38 12.23
N GLY A 97 -5.78 0.45 13.04
CA GLY A 97 -5.83 0.19 14.48
C GLY A 97 -6.14 -1.28 14.81
N VAL A 98 -5.98 -2.20 13.86
CA VAL A 98 -6.12 -3.64 14.02
C VAL A 98 -4.97 -4.34 13.32
N HIS A 99 -4.58 -5.52 13.81
CA HIS A 99 -3.56 -6.33 13.15
C HIS A 99 -4.19 -7.57 12.50
N GLU A 100 -4.18 -7.63 11.17
CA GLU A 100 -4.65 -8.79 10.41
C GLU A 100 -3.57 -9.89 10.43
N LYS A 101 -3.93 -11.10 10.87
CA LYS A 101 -2.99 -12.23 10.90
C LYS A 101 -2.37 -12.48 9.52
N GLY A 102 -1.05 -12.53 9.46
CA GLY A 102 -0.29 -12.71 8.22
C GLY A 102 0.01 -11.42 7.46
N SER A 103 -0.39 -10.26 8.00
CA SER A 103 0.18 -8.98 7.59
C SER A 103 1.48 -8.73 8.32
N ASP A 104 2.40 -8.05 7.65
CA ASP A 104 3.61 -7.50 8.24
C ASP A 104 3.30 -6.29 9.15
N VAL A 105 4.21 -5.99 10.06
CA VAL A 105 4.23 -4.75 10.82
C VAL A 105 5.37 -3.88 10.33
N ASP A 106 5.08 -2.63 10.01
CA ASP A 106 6.08 -1.66 9.61
C ASP A 106 6.57 -0.86 10.82
N PHE A 107 7.89 -0.85 11.02
CA PHE A 107 8.56 -0.12 12.07
C PHE A 107 9.58 0.88 11.51
N VAL A 108 9.77 2.00 12.22
CA VAL A 108 10.86 2.93 11.96
C VAL A 108 11.57 3.31 13.25
N ALA A 109 12.90 3.26 13.22
CA ALA A 109 13.73 3.82 14.28
C ALA A 109 13.99 5.31 14.00
N LEU A 110 13.72 6.18 14.96
CA LEU A 110 13.89 7.64 14.86
C LEU A 110 14.78 8.14 16.00
N SER A 111 15.70 9.05 15.67
CA SER A 111 16.47 9.76 16.69
C SER A 111 15.59 10.75 17.46
N LYS A 112 16.08 11.24 18.61
CA LYS A 112 15.39 12.31 19.34
C LYS A 112 15.14 13.55 18.46
N THR A 113 16.14 13.96 17.68
CA THR A 113 16.04 15.08 16.74
C THR A 113 15.03 14.82 15.63
N ASP A 114 14.91 13.58 15.15
CA ASP A 114 13.91 13.24 14.14
C ASP A 114 12.47 13.35 14.67
N VAL A 115 12.26 13.08 15.97
CA VAL A 115 10.95 13.20 16.61
C VAL A 115 10.63 14.66 16.92
N GLU A 116 11.61 15.43 17.40
CA GLU A 116 11.45 16.86 17.69
C GLU A 116 11.17 17.67 16.42
N ASP A 117 11.79 17.31 15.28
CA ASP A 117 11.45 17.82 13.96
C ASP A 117 10.29 17.02 13.31
N GLY A 118 9.20 16.82 14.05
CA GLY A 118 8.15 15.88 13.66
C GLY A 118 7.36 16.26 12.40
N LYS A 119 7.55 17.47 11.87
CA LYS A 119 7.01 17.94 10.58
C LYS A 119 8.07 18.08 9.48
N GLY A 120 9.34 17.87 9.79
CA GLY A 120 10.44 18.00 8.85
C GLY A 120 10.37 16.98 7.72
N GLU A 121 10.98 17.35 6.60
CA GLU A 121 11.07 16.50 5.42
C GLU A 121 12.09 15.38 5.60
N ASP A 122 11.85 14.24 4.95
CA ASP A 122 12.83 13.15 4.89
C ASP A 122 13.82 13.40 3.76
N ALA A 123 15.11 13.49 4.08
CA ALA A 123 16.15 13.68 3.07
C ALA A 123 16.19 12.53 2.05
N GLY A 124 16.10 12.87 0.76
CA GLY A 124 16.24 11.94 -0.37
C GLY A 124 17.68 11.75 -0.87
N THR A 125 18.68 12.13 -0.08
CA THR A 125 20.09 12.16 -0.51
C THR A 125 20.76 10.80 -0.39
N GLN A 126 21.82 10.58 -1.18
CA GLN A 126 22.62 9.36 -1.09
C GLN A 126 23.33 9.21 0.27
N VAL A 127 23.68 10.34 0.90
CA VAL A 127 24.26 10.36 2.25
C VAL A 127 23.25 9.85 3.29
N ALA A 128 22.01 10.37 3.26
CA ALA A 128 20.95 9.90 4.15
C ALA A 128 20.70 8.39 3.97
N LYS A 129 20.63 7.93 2.71
CA LYS A 129 20.50 6.49 2.40
C LYS A 129 21.67 5.66 2.94
N GLY A 130 22.90 6.17 2.87
CA GLY A 130 24.10 5.54 3.41
C GLY A 130 24.05 5.37 4.94
N LEU A 131 23.70 6.45 5.65
CA LEU A 131 23.53 6.43 7.11
C LEU A 131 22.44 5.45 7.55
N GLN A 132 21.32 5.42 6.82
CA GLN A 132 20.24 4.47 7.06
C GLN A 132 20.73 3.02 6.91
N ALA A 133 21.42 2.73 5.81
CA ALA A 133 21.94 1.38 5.55
C ALA A 133 23.00 0.94 6.58
N GLU A 134 23.84 1.87 7.06
CA GLU A 134 24.82 1.57 8.11
C GLU A 134 24.14 1.18 9.43
N PHE A 135 23.18 1.99 9.89
CA PHE A 135 22.43 1.69 11.11
C PHE A 135 21.69 0.36 11.00
N LEU A 136 20.98 0.14 9.88
CA LEU A 136 20.26 -1.10 9.62
C LEU A 136 21.20 -2.32 9.56
N GLY A 137 22.43 -2.17 9.07
CA GLY A 137 23.43 -3.24 9.10
C GLY A 137 23.87 -3.60 10.52
N LYS A 138 24.03 -2.61 11.40
CA LYS A 138 24.29 -2.83 12.84
C LYS A 138 23.11 -3.53 13.51
N LEU A 139 21.89 -3.05 13.26
CA LEU A 139 20.66 -3.63 13.78
C LEU A 139 20.46 -5.07 13.32
N ALA A 140 20.64 -5.35 12.03
CA ALA A 140 20.53 -6.70 11.48
C ALA A 140 21.47 -7.69 12.18
N ARG A 141 22.69 -7.25 12.53
CA ARG A 141 23.65 -8.06 13.31
C ARG A 141 23.13 -8.37 14.71
N VAL A 142 22.61 -7.36 15.41
CA VAL A 142 22.02 -7.53 16.76
C VAL A 142 20.82 -8.48 16.73
N VAL A 143 19.91 -8.31 15.77
CA VAL A 143 18.73 -9.19 15.63
C VAL A 143 19.17 -10.64 15.40
N ARG A 144 20.12 -10.88 14.48
CA ARG A 144 20.65 -12.24 14.22
C ARG A 144 21.32 -12.86 15.46
N GLN A 145 21.97 -12.06 16.29
CA GLN A 145 22.62 -12.53 17.52
C GLN A 145 21.61 -12.89 18.62
N LYS A 146 20.57 -12.07 18.81
CA LYS A 146 19.55 -12.29 19.84
C LYS A 146 18.50 -13.33 19.44
N HIS A 147 18.21 -13.46 18.14
CA HIS A 147 17.15 -14.30 17.61
C HIS A 147 17.68 -15.21 16.50
N LEU A 148 18.39 -16.26 16.90
CA LEU A 148 19.10 -17.19 16.00
C LEU A 148 18.19 -17.90 14.98
N SER A 149 16.91 -18.06 15.30
CA SER A 149 15.92 -18.71 14.42
C SER A 149 15.23 -17.76 13.44
N TRP A 150 15.45 -16.45 13.56
CA TRP A 150 14.79 -15.46 12.72
C TRP A 150 15.54 -15.28 11.40
N ASN A 151 14.79 -15.24 10.31
CA ASN A 151 15.35 -14.87 9.02
C ASN A 151 15.40 -13.35 8.90
N VAL A 152 16.61 -12.79 8.76
CA VAL A 152 16.86 -11.34 8.67
C VAL A 152 17.46 -11.00 7.31
N GLU A 153 16.65 -10.41 6.45
CA GLU A 153 17.02 -9.98 5.10
C GLU A 153 17.29 -8.47 5.06
N GLU A 154 18.46 -8.07 4.58
CA GLU A 154 18.81 -6.66 4.38
C GLU A 154 18.51 -6.23 2.94
N VAL A 155 17.40 -5.52 2.74
CA VAL A 155 16.94 -5.09 1.42
C VAL A 155 17.46 -3.68 1.12
N ARG A 156 18.60 -3.62 0.41
CA ARG A 156 19.33 -2.36 0.15
C ARG A 156 19.05 -1.74 -1.23
N ARG A 157 18.50 -2.52 -2.17
CA ARG A 157 18.26 -2.09 -3.57
C ARG A 157 17.07 -1.13 -3.71
N THR A 158 16.18 -1.12 -2.74
CA THR A 158 14.99 -0.26 -2.70
C THR A 158 15.35 1.21 -2.53
N ARG A 159 14.38 2.09 -2.81
CA ARG A 159 14.52 3.55 -2.60
C ARG A 159 14.87 3.86 -1.14
N VAL A 160 14.18 3.21 -0.21
CA VAL A 160 14.38 3.29 1.24
C VAL A 160 15.00 1.95 1.69
N PRO A 161 16.21 1.96 2.28
CA PRO A 161 16.78 0.77 2.91
C PRO A 161 15.86 0.22 4.00
N VAL A 162 15.70 -1.10 4.04
CA VAL A 162 14.83 -1.78 5.02
C VAL A 162 15.43 -3.12 5.40
N ILE A 163 15.25 -3.53 6.66
CA ILE A 163 15.46 -4.93 7.05
C ILE A 163 14.11 -5.61 7.16
N ARG A 164 13.98 -6.78 6.56
CA ARG A 164 12.80 -7.63 6.66
C ARG A 164 13.11 -8.80 7.56
N VAL A 165 12.28 -8.98 8.58
CA VAL A 165 12.47 -10.02 9.59
C VAL A 165 11.26 -10.94 9.57
N LYS A 166 11.55 -12.23 9.41
CA LYS A 166 10.55 -13.29 9.52
C LYS A 166 10.91 -14.19 10.69
N GLY A 167 10.09 -14.13 11.73
CA GLY A 167 10.37 -14.79 13.01
C GLY A 167 9.54 -16.07 13.25
N GLY A 168 8.95 -16.63 12.20
CA GLY A 168 8.24 -17.91 12.25
C GLY A 168 6.87 -17.79 12.91
N SER A 169 6.80 -18.11 14.21
CA SER A 169 5.57 -17.98 15.01
C SER A 169 5.32 -16.54 15.48
N SER A 170 6.34 -15.70 15.43
CA SER A 170 6.24 -14.27 15.73
C SER A 170 5.80 -13.47 14.50
N VAL A 171 5.35 -12.24 14.74
CA VAL A 171 4.87 -11.34 13.69
C VAL A 171 6.03 -10.99 12.75
N ASP A 172 5.82 -11.11 11.44
CA ASP A 172 6.75 -10.62 10.43
C ASP A 172 6.79 -9.09 10.47
N PHE A 173 7.96 -8.48 10.36
CA PHE A 173 8.09 -7.02 10.39
C PHE A 173 9.21 -6.48 9.51
N ASP A 174 9.00 -5.27 9.01
CA ASP A 174 9.96 -4.49 8.24
C ASP A 174 10.45 -3.31 9.11
N ILE A 175 11.76 -3.06 9.19
CA ILE A 175 12.33 -1.94 9.94
C ILE A 175 13.08 -0.99 9.01
N THR A 176 12.70 0.27 9.04
CA THR A 176 13.39 1.40 8.42
C THR A 176 13.99 2.32 9.51
N VAL A 177 14.74 3.35 9.13
CA VAL A 177 15.37 4.26 10.09
C VAL A 177 15.41 5.69 9.54
N ASN A 178 15.35 6.68 10.44
CA ASN A 178 15.46 8.13 10.16
C ASN A 178 14.53 8.59 9.02
N ARG A 179 13.27 8.15 9.05
CA ARG A 179 12.23 8.57 8.11
C ARG A 179 10.88 8.78 8.81
N ARG A 180 10.40 10.01 8.82
CA ARG A 180 9.11 10.42 9.41
C ARG A 180 7.92 10.07 8.51
N ASN A 181 8.10 10.07 7.19
CA ASN A 181 6.97 10.04 6.25
C ASN A 181 6.11 8.77 6.37
N GLY A 182 6.70 7.63 6.73
CA GLY A 182 5.93 6.40 6.99
C GLY A 182 4.92 6.58 8.14
N VAL A 183 5.38 7.15 9.25
CA VAL A 183 4.56 7.47 10.42
C VAL A 183 3.54 8.55 10.08
N ARG A 184 3.95 9.64 9.40
CA ARG A 184 3.05 10.74 9.02
C ARG A 184 1.96 10.29 8.05
N ASN A 185 2.28 9.50 7.04
CA ASN A 185 1.30 8.92 6.11
C ASN A 185 0.29 8.03 6.83
N SER A 186 0.78 7.19 7.74
CA SER A 186 -0.07 6.26 8.47
C SER A 186 -0.96 6.98 9.47
N ALA A 187 -0.43 8.01 10.16
CA ALA A 187 -1.19 8.86 11.07
C ALA A 187 -2.25 9.70 10.32
N LEU A 188 -1.93 10.23 9.13
CA LEU A 188 -2.90 10.94 8.30
C LEU A 188 -4.07 10.03 7.89
N LEU A 189 -3.76 8.85 7.35
CA LEU A 189 -4.77 7.87 6.96
C LEU A 189 -5.58 7.39 8.17
N ARG A 190 -4.93 7.15 9.32
CA ARG A 190 -5.61 6.82 10.57
C ARG A 190 -6.58 7.91 10.97
N ALA A 191 -6.15 9.18 10.98
CA ALA A 191 -7.00 10.30 11.36
C ALA A 191 -8.22 10.45 10.44
N TYR A 192 -8.08 10.15 9.15
CA TYR A 192 -9.23 10.05 8.24
C TYR A 192 -10.18 8.91 8.62
N PHE A 193 -9.66 7.70 8.87
CA PHE A 193 -10.50 6.57 9.26
C PHE A 193 -11.09 6.69 10.67
N GLU A 194 -10.54 7.51 11.55
CA GLU A 194 -11.13 7.80 12.86
C GLU A 194 -12.35 8.73 12.77
N GLN A 195 -12.51 9.51 11.69
CA GLN A 195 -13.72 10.32 11.48
C GLN A 195 -14.96 9.46 11.21
N ASP A 196 -14.80 8.39 10.43
CA ASP A 196 -15.85 7.40 10.18
C ASP A 196 -15.28 5.97 10.16
N PRO A 197 -15.14 5.33 11.34
CA PRO A 197 -14.46 4.04 11.49
C PRO A 197 -14.96 2.91 10.58
N PRO A 198 -16.26 2.80 10.23
CA PRO A 198 -16.73 1.81 9.28
C PRO A 198 -16.18 1.93 7.85
N CYS A 199 -15.71 3.11 7.42
CA CYS A 199 -15.04 3.28 6.12
C CYS A 199 -13.75 2.44 5.97
N ARG A 200 -13.19 1.93 7.09
CA ARG A 200 -12.08 0.97 7.06
C ARG A 200 -12.44 -0.30 6.29
N TRP A 201 -13.71 -0.72 6.29
CA TRP A 201 -14.15 -1.90 5.53
C TRP A 201 -14.02 -1.74 4.02
N LEU A 202 -14.36 -0.55 3.49
CA LEU A 202 -14.12 -0.24 2.07
C LEU A 202 -12.63 -0.37 1.75
N SER A 203 -11.79 0.26 2.58
CA SER A 203 -10.34 0.25 2.41
C SER A 203 -9.73 -1.15 2.49
N MET A 204 -10.15 -1.96 3.46
CA MET A 204 -9.74 -3.36 3.59
C MET A 204 -10.22 -4.20 2.40
N GLY A 205 -11.47 -3.99 1.94
CA GLY A 205 -12.04 -4.63 0.76
C GLY A 205 -11.23 -4.35 -0.51
N VAL A 206 -10.95 -3.07 -0.78
CA VAL A 206 -10.12 -2.63 -1.92
C VAL A 206 -8.69 -3.18 -1.80
N LYS A 207 -8.09 -3.18 -0.60
CA LYS A 207 -6.77 -3.77 -0.36
C LYS A 207 -6.75 -5.27 -0.72
N ARG A 208 -7.71 -6.04 -0.21
CA ARG A 208 -7.84 -7.48 -0.49
C ARG A 208 -8.06 -7.75 -1.99
N TRP A 209 -8.96 -6.99 -2.61
CA TRP A 209 -9.23 -7.06 -4.04
C TRP A 209 -7.98 -6.75 -4.88
N SER A 210 -7.25 -5.68 -4.57
CA SER A 210 -6.07 -5.29 -5.33
C SER A 210 -5.00 -6.40 -5.34
N LYS A 211 -4.85 -7.12 -4.23
CA LYS A 211 -3.95 -8.29 -4.14
C LYS A 211 -4.49 -9.45 -4.98
N ARG A 212 -5.77 -9.79 -4.87
CA ARG A 212 -6.41 -10.88 -5.65
C ARG A 212 -6.41 -10.63 -7.15
N ALA A 213 -6.58 -9.38 -7.57
CA ALA A 213 -6.59 -8.95 -8.96
C ALA A 213 -5.17 -8.79 -9.55
N GLY A 214 -4.11 -8.97 -8.77
CA GLY A 214 -2.73 -8.75 -9.24
C GLY A 214 -2.39 -7.27 -9.53
N LEU A 215 -3.21 -6.33 -9.06
CA LEU A 215 -2.97 -4.89 -9.21
C LEU A 215 -1.99 -4.36 -8.16
N ASN A 216 -2.01 -4.96 -6.96
CA ASN A 216 -1.18 -4.55 -5.84
C ASN A 216 0.30 -4.82 -6.13
N ALA A 217 1.17 -3.84 -5.86
CA ALA A 217 2.61 -3.94 -6.08
C ALA A 217 3.30 -5.05 -5.27
N SER A 218 2.64 -5.65 -4.26
CA SER A 218 3.12 -6.85 -3.58
C SER A 218 3.00 -8.13 -4.42
N VAL A 219 2.30 -8.09 -5.56
CA VAL A 219 2.11 -9.21 -6.48
C VAL A 219 2.94 -8.96 -7.75
N VAL A 220 3.55 -10.01 -8.29
CA VAL A 220 4.32 -9.92 -9.55
C VAL A 220 3.44 -9.36 -10.66
N GLY A 221 3.90 -8.29 -11.30
CA GLY A 221 3.15 -7.57 -12.35
C GLY A 221 2.31 -6.40 -11.83
N GLY A 222 2.06 -6.30 -10.53
CA GLY A 222 1.34 -5.20 -9.90
C GLY A 222 2.03 -3.84 -10.05
N SER A 223 1.32 -2.77 -9.67
CA SER A 223 1.83 -1.39 -9.84
C SER A 223 1.49 -0.40 -8.74
N ILE A 224 0.39 -0.60 -8.01
CA ILE A 224 -0.05 0.33 -6.97
C ILE A 224 0.10 -0.36 -5.61
N THR A 225 0.75 0.26 -4.64
CA THR A 225 0.89 -0.32 -3.29
C THR A 225 -0.43 -0.27 -2.52
N SER A 226 -0.56 -1.04 -1.43
CA SER A 226 -1.70 -0.91 -0.51
C SER A 226 -1.89 0.53 -0.02
N TYR A 227 -0.79 1.26 0.20
CA TYR A 227 -0.82 2.68 0.51
C TYR A 227 -1.46 3.52 -0.61
N GLY A 228 -1.09 3.29 -1.88
CA GLY A 228 -1.71 3.96 -3.02
C GLY A 228 -3.22 3.71 -3.12
N PHE A 229 -3.67 2.48 -2.83
CA PHE A 229 -5.10 2.16 -2.77
C PHE A 229 -5.81 2.85 -1.59
N ASN A 230 -5.17 2.98 -0.42
CA ASN A 230 -5.73 3.75 0.69
C ASN A 230 -5.89 5.24 0.32
N LEU A 231 -4.91 5.84 -0.36
CA LEU A 231 -5.02 7.23 -0.84
C LEU A 231 -6.19 7.39 -1.80
N MET A 232 -6.41 6.42 -2.70
CA MET A 232 -7.58 6.41 -3.58
C MET A 232 -8.89 6.33 -2.80
N VAL A 233 -8.98 5.44 -1.81
CA VAL A 233 -10.19 5.31 -0.98
C VAL A 233 -10.50 6.60 -0.23
N VAL A 234 -9.50 7.19 0.45
CA VAL A 234 -9.70 8.45 1.18
C VAL A 234 -10.06 9.60 0.24
N TYR A 235 -9.40 9.71 -0.91
CA TYR A 235 -9.73 10.74 -1.90
C TYR A 235 -11.18 10.60 -2.38
N TYR A 236 -11.62 9.39 -2.72
CA TYR A 236 -13.01 9.12 -3.08
C TYR A 236 -13.98 9.55 -1.96
N LEU A 237 -13.72 9.15 -0.71
CA LEU A 237 -14.56 9.50 0.43
C LEU A 237 -14.63 11.02 0.67
N LEU A 238 -13.53 11.75 0.43
CA LEU A 238 -13.52 13.22 0.46
C LEU A 238 -14.37 13.82 -0.66
N GLN A 239 -14.29 13.30 -1.89
CA GLN A 239 -15.10 13.79 -3.01
C GLN A 239 -16.61 13.53 -2.81
N ARG A 240 -16.97 12.52 -2.02
CA ARG A 240 -18.36 12.24 -1.62
C ARG A 240 -18.80 12.99 -0.36
N GLY A 241 -17.92 13.77 0.27
CA GLY A 241 -18.23 14.47 1.52
C GLY A 241 -18.42 13.55 2.73
N ALA A 242 -18.04 12.27 2.63
CA ALA A 242 -18.11 11.31 3.73
C ALA A 242 -17.02 11.57 4.79
N LEU A 243 -15.93 12.24 4.41
CA LEU A 243 -14.86 12.66 5.30
C LEU A 243 -14.65 14.18 5.19
N ARG A 244 -14.17 14.78 6.29
CA ARG A 244 -13.67 16.16 6.32
C ARG A 244 -12.18 16.16 5.99
N PHE A 245 -11.76 17.11 5.15
CA PHE A 245 -10.36 17.27 4.79
C PHE A 245 -9.49 17.54 6.02
N ILE A 246 -8.37 16.83 6.12
CA ILE A 246 -7.30 17.06 7.10
C ILE A 246 -6.08 17.54 6.32
N GLU A 247 -5.60 18.74 6.64
CA GLU A 247 -4.37 19.27 6.06
C GLU A 247 -3.17 18.40 6.46
N PRO A 248 -2.40 17.82 5.52
CA PRO A 248 -1.30 16.92 5.87
C PRO A 248 -0.27 17.54 6.82
N HIS A 249 -0.03 18.85 6.70
CA HIS A 249 0.90 19.58 7.57
C HIS A 249 0.45 19.69 9.03
N ALA A 250 -0.81 19.33 9.34
CA ALA A 250 -1.30 19.18 10.70
C ALA A 250 -0.72 17.95 11.41
N ILE A 251 -0.29 16.92 10.67
CA ILE A 251 0.29 15.70 11.24
C ILE A 251 1.74 15.94 11.65
N ASP A 252 1.97 15.79 12.94
CA ASP A 252 3.27 15.98 13.61
C ASP A 252 3.70 14.69 14.31
N VAL A 253 4.82 14.11 13.91
CA VAL A 253 5.36 12.87 14.52
C VAL A 253 5.60 13.04 16.02
N ALA A 254 5.93 14.25 16.50
CA ALA A 254 6.12 14.51 17.93
C ALA A 254 4.86 14.21 18.76
N ASN A 255 3.68 14.26 18.14
CA ASN A 255 2.38 14.04 18.77
C ASN A 255 1.76 12.67 18.43
N VAL A 256 2.44 11.83 17.64
CA VAL A 256 1.97 10.49 17.30
C VAL A 256 2.47 9.50 18.36
N ALA A 257 1.59 8.63 18.86
CA ALA A 257 2.00 7.57 19.77
C ALA A 257 2.95 6.58 19.06
N PRO A 258 4.07 6.16 19.67
CA PRO A 258 4.97 5.14 19.12
C PRO A 258 4.26 3.86 18.68
N VAL A 259 3.24 3.45 19.44
CA VAL A 259 2.31 2.38 19.10
C VAL A 259 0.89 2.94 19.21
N PRO A 260 0.26 3.33 18.09
CA PRO A 260 -1.12 3.82 18.12
C PRO A 260 -2.08 2.79 18.74
N PRO A 261 -3.10 3.23 19.49
CA PRO A 261 -3.98 2.33 20.21
C PRO A 261 -4.84 1.50 19.25
N TYR A 262 -5.26 0.33 19.75
CA TYR A 262 -6.26 -0.51 19.12
C TYR A 262 -7.54 0.30 18.83
N LEU A 263 -8.05 0.18 17.61
CA LEU A 263 -9.31 0.77 17.19
C LEU A 263 -10.27 -0.37 16.81
N PRO A 264 -11.26 -0.70 17.66
CA PRO A 264 -12.18 -1.82 17.42
C PRO A 264 -12.78 -1.79 16.01
N LEU A 265 -12.77 -2.93 15.33
CA LEU A 265 -13.37 -3.07 14.01
C LEU A 265 -14.79 -3.63 14.16
N GLU A 266 -15.76 -2.73 14.28
CA GLU A 266 -17.18 -3.09 14.35
C GLU A 266 -17.66 -3.68 13.02
N PRO A 267 -18.65 -4.58 13.02
CA PRO A 267 -19.25 -5.08 11.79
C PRO A 267 -19.76 -3.94 10.88
N PRO A 268 -19.76 -4.12 9.54
CA PRO A 268 -20.35 -3.13 8.65
C PRO A 268 -21.80 -2.79 9.00
N ARG A 269 -22.15 -1.51 8.95
CA ARG A 269 -23.49 -1.00 9.23
C ARG A 269 -24.52 -1.61 8.27
N ASN A 270 -25.76 -1.70 8.74
CA ASN A 270 -26.92 -2.10 7.94
C ASN A 270 -26.71 -3.42 7.19
N ASP A 271 -26.15 -4.43 7.88
CA ASP A 271 -25.81 -5.75 7.31
C ASP A 271 -24.96 -5.67 6.04
N GLY A 272 -24.13 -4.64 5.93
CA GLY A 272 -23.23 -4.40 4.81
C GLY A 272 -23.82 -3.58 3.68
N ALA A 273 -25.08 -3.15 3.73
CA ALA A 273 -25.69 -2.35 2.67
C ALA A 273 -24.86 -1.09 2.33
N GLU A 274 -24.45 -0.34 3.35
CA GLU A 274 -23.61 0.87 3.21
C GLU A 274 -22.24 0.54 2.61
N LEU A 275 -21.61 -0.55 3.04
CA LEU A 275 -20.35 -1.02 2.44
C LEU A 275 -20.53 -1.37 0.96
N GLY A 276 -21.63 -2.02 0.61
CA GLY A 276 -21.95 -2.37 -0.77
C GLY A 276 -22.18 -1.15 -1.67
N GLU A 277 -22.90 -0.15 -1.16
CA GLU A 277 -23.09 1.14 -1.83
C GLU A 277 -21.76 1.85 -2.03
N GLN A 278 -20.95 1.95 -0.97
CA GLN A 278 -19.61 2.52 -1.02
C GLN A 278 -18.70 1.81 -2.02
N VAL A 279 -18.76 0.48 -2.10
CA VAL A 279 -17.97 -0.31 -3.06
C VAL A 279 -18.41 -0.02 -4.50
N LEU A 280 -19.71 -0.07 -4.78
CA LEU A 280 -20.23 0.18 -6.13
C LEU A 280 -19.95 1.61 -6.58
N ASP A 281 -20.14 2.59 -5.70
CA ASP A 281 -19.89 4.00 -5.99
C ASP A 281 -18.39 4.31 -6.10
N PHE A 282 -17.52 3.71 -5.27
CA PHE A 282 -16.07 3.80 -5.44
C PHE A 282 -15.61 3.32 -6.83
N LEU A 283 -16.17 2.19 -7.28
CA LEU A 283 -15.87 1.66 -8.62
C LEU A 283 -16.39 2.59 -9.71
N ALA A 284 -17.64 3.05 -9.60
CA ALA A 284 -18.24 3.97 -10.56
C ALA A 284 -17.47 5.29 -10.65
N PHE A 285 -17.07 5.86 -9.52
CA PHE A 285 -16.26 7.07 -9.44
C PHE A 285 -14.98 6.93 -10.26
N TYR A 286 -14.19 5.88 -10.04
CA TYR A 286 -12.92 5.69 -10.73
C TYR A 286 -13.05 5.23 -12.20
N MET A 287 -14.20 4.69 -12.60
CA MET A 287 -14.46 4.32 -14.00
C MET A 287 -15.03 5.47 -14.84
N HIS A 288 -15.89 6.30 -14.25
CA HIS A 288 -16.77 7.19 -15.00
C HIS A 288 -16.63 8.67 -14.64
N GLU A 289 -16.15 9.00 -13.44
CA GLU A 289 -16.06 10.40 -12.97
C GLU A 289 -14.62 10.91 -12.86
N PHE A 290 -13.71 10.10 -12.32
CA PHE A 290 -12.31 10.48 -12.17
C PHE A 290 -11.61 10.53 -13.53
N ASP A 291 -11.39 11.73 -14.05
CA ASP A 291 -10.62 11.96 -15.27
C ASP A 291 -9.12 11.70 -15.05
N ALA A 292 -8.71 10.43 -15.13
CA ALA A 292 -7.30 10.05 -15.01
C ALA A 292 -6.39 10.59 -16.14
N ALA A 293 -6.93 11.27 -17.17
CA ALA A 293 -6.10 11.98 -18.14
C ALA A 293 -5.66 13.35 -17.58
N ARG A 294 -6.52 14.04 -16.83
CA ARG A 294 -6.32 15.42 -16.35
C ARG A 294 -6.10 15.55 -14.85
N HIS A 295 -6.67 14.66 -14.05
CA HIS A 295 -6.71 14.78 -12.59
C HIS A 295 -5.68 13.90 -11.88
N VAL A 296 -5.41 14.25 -10.64
CA VAL A 296 -4.51 13.58 -9.70
C VAL A 296 -5.29 13.23 -8.44
N VAL A 297 -5.18 11.99 -7.97
CA VAL A 297 -5.64 11.59 -6.64
C VAL A 297 -4.71 12.27 -5.63
N SER A 298 -5.20 13.27 -4.91
CA SER A 298 -4.38 14.07 -3.99
C SER A 298 -5.08 14.29 -2.65
N LEU A 299 -4.33 14.12 -1.56
CA LEU A 299 -4.74 14.52 -0.21
C LEU A 299 -3.99 15.77 0.26
N SER A 300 -3.19 16.41 -0.61
CA SER A 300 -2.44 17.63 -0.28
C SER A 300 -3.33 18.86 -0.20
N ARG A 301 -4.51 18.81 -0.83
CA ARG A 301 -5.48 19.92 -0.93
C ARG A 301 -6.90 19.37 -1.12
N PRO A 302 -7.94 20.10 -0.68
CA PRO A 302 -9.32 19.71 -0.98
C PRO A 302 -9.65 19.94 -2.47
N GLY A 303 -10.67 19.24 -2.97
CA GLY A 303 -11.15 19.41 -4.34
C GLY A 303 -10.29 18.70 -5.39
N ILE A 304 -10.26 19.25 -6.60
CA ILE A 304 -9.59 18.66 -7.77
C ILE A 304 -8.15 19.19 -7.86
N THR A 305 -7.20 18.27 -7.99
CA THR A 305 -5.81 18.58 -8.39
C THR A 305 -5.60 18.14 -9.84
N THR A 306 -5.01 19.01 -10.67
CA THR A 306 -4.74 18.69 -12.08
C THR A 306 -3.29 18.30 -12.31
N LYS A 307 -3.04 17.54 -13.36
CA LYS A 307 -1.67 17.17 -13.77
C LYS A 307 -0.88 18.38 -14.22
N GLU A 308 -1.53 19.35 -14.88
CA GLU A 308 -0.91 20.62 -15.26
C GLU A 308 -0.40 21.38 -14.03
N GLN A 309 -1.18 21.42 -12.93
CA GLN A 309 -0.77 22.07 -11.69
C GLN A 309 0.51 21.47 -11.09
N LEU A 310 0.71 20.16 -11.21
CA LEU A 310 1.92 19.47 -10.72
C LEU A 310 3.00 19.28 -11.79
N ASN A 311 2.77 19.76 -13.02
CA ASN A 311 3.59 19.44 -14.19
C ASN A 311 3.79 17.92 -14.40
N TRP A 312 2.78 17.12 -14.08
CA TRP A 312 2.76 15.66 -14.28
C TRP A 312 2.20 15.31 -15.66
N THR A 313 2.75 15.96 -16.67
CA THR A 313 2.29 15.87 -18.06
C THR A 313 3.10 14.84 -18.83
N LYS A 314 2.64 14.47 -20.04
CA LYS A 314 3.36 13.55 -20.93
C LYS A 314 4.78 14.05 -21.22
N ASN A 315 4.97 15.35 -21.39
CA ASN A 315 6.28 15.96 -21.63
C ASN A 315 7.23 15.75 -20.43
N ALA A 316 6.70 15.79 -19.21
CA ALA A 316 7.48 15.52 -18.02
C ALA A 316 7.87 14.03 -17.90
N GLU A 317 7.04 13.08 -18.36
CA GLU A 317 7.36 11.64 -18.32
C GLU A 317 8.67 11.29 -19.05
N ASP A 318 8.97 11.98 -20.15
CA ASP A 318 10.13 11.67 -20.98
C ASP A 318 11.45 11.93 -20.23
N LEU A 319 11.47 12.96 -19.38
CA LEU A 319 12.61 13.32 -18.54
C LEU A 319 12.56 12.72 -17.12
N ALA A 320 11.37 12.42 -16.62
CA ALA A 320 11.18 11.98 -15.25
C ALA A 320 11.75 10.58 -15.01
N ARG A 321 12.74 10.48 -14.12
CA ARG A 321 13.33 9.22 -13.67
C ARG A 321 13.34 9.14 -12.15
N MET A 322 13.08 7.96 -11.61
CA MET A 322 13.24 7.67 -10.18
C MET A 322 13.99 6.34 -10.05
N ASN A 323 15.12 6.36 -9.34
CA ASN A 323 16.05 5.21 -9.26
C ASN A 323 16.49 4.67 -10.63
N GLY A 324 16.65 5.55 -11.63
CA GLY A 324 17.03 5.16 -12.99
C GLY A 324 15.90 4.62 -13.86
N GLU A 325 14.70 4.39 -13.29
CA GLU A 325 13.53 3.90 -14.03
C GLU A 325 12.61 5.04 -14.47
N LYS A 326 11.90 4.85 -15.60
CA LYS A 326 10.92 5.81 -16.12
C LYS A 326 9.74 5.95 -15.16
N ILE A 327 9.39 7.20 -14.84
CA ILE A 327 8.16 7.54 -14.12
C ILE A 327 7.01 7.66 -15.14
N ASN A 328 5.85 7.09 -14.82
CA ASN A 328 4.63 7.23 -15.60
C ASN A 328 3.65 8.16 -14.86
N TYR A 329 2.92 8.97 -15.60
CA TYR A 329 1.82 9.83 -15.14
C TYR A 329 0.48 9.36 -15.74
N GLN A 330 0.38 8.08 -16.09
CA GLN A 330 -0.85 7.48 -16.62
C GLN A 330 -1.93 7.33 -15.53
N TRP A 331 -1.54 7.05 -14.30
CA TRP A 331 -2.39 7.08 -13.11
C TRP A 331 -1.64 7.86 -12.02
N CYS A 332 -2.15 9.04 -11.68
CA CYS A 332 -1.46 9.98 -10.81
C CYS A 332 -2.05 9.95 -9.41
N ILE A 333 -1.21 9.64 -8.42
CA ILE A 333 -1.52 9.64 -7.00
C ILE A 333 -0.41 10.43 -6.31
N GLU A 334 -0.74 11.62 -5.81
CA GLU A 334 0.19 12.51 -5.09
C GLU A 334 0.47 11.96 -3.68
N ASP A 335 1.76 11.81 -3.35
CA ASP A 335 2.16 11.61 -1.95
C ASP A 335 2.06 12.95 -1.19
N PRO A 336 1.42 12.99 -0.02
CA PRO A 336 1.19 14.24 0.71
C PRO A 336 2.43 14.79 1.42
N TYR A 337 3.54 14.05 1.52
CA TYR A 337 4.77 14.53 2.17
C TYR A 337 6.03 14.42 1.31
N GLU A 338 6.13 13.43 0.42
CA GLU A 338 7.28 13.32 -0.48
C GLU A 338 7.09 14.19 -1.73
N LEU A 339 7.91 15.24 -1.83
CA LEU A 339 7.90 16.16 -2.94
C LEU A 339 8.02 15.44 -4.28
N ASN A 340 7.10 15.74 -5.20
CA ASN A 340 7.09 15.25 -6.57
C ASN A 340 7.05 13.70 -6.68
N LEU A 341 6.51 13.00 -5.67
CA LEU A 341 6.34 11.55 -5.70
C LEU A 341 4.96 11.18 -6.25
N ASN A 342 4.91 10.66 -7.47
CA ASN A 342 3.75 9.90 -7.93
C ASN A 342 3.79 8.47 -7.34
N VAL A 343 2.86 8.15 -6.46
CA VAL A 343 2.67 6.79 -5.92
C VAL A 343 2.26 5.81 -7.04
N GLY A 344 1.56 6.30 -8.06
CA GLY A 344 1.19 5.57 -9.28
C GLY A 344 2.27 5.53 -10.37
N ARG A 345 3.51 5.93 -10.10
CA ARG A 345 4.59 6.02 -11.12
C ARG A 345 4.88 4.74 -11.91
N ASN A 346 4.52 3.58 -11.36
CA ASN A 346 4.74 2.27 -11.97
C ASN A 346 3.55 1.80 -12.83
N VAL A 347 2.48 2.60 -12.91
CA VAL A 347 1.31 2.33 -13.75
C VAL A 347 1.63 2.77 -15.18
N THR A 348 2.09 1.83 -16.00
CA THR A 348 2.27 2.03 -17.44
C THR A 348 0.92 2.08 -18.16
N PRO A 349 0.86 2.48 -19.45
CA PRO A 349 -0.39 2.45 -20.21
C PRO A 349 -1.09 1.08 -20.16
N LEU A 350 -0.34 -0.01 -20.32
CA LEU A 350 -0.85 -1.38 -20.21
C LEU A 350 -1.45 -1.66 -18.82
N LYS A 351 -0.77 -1.23 -17.74
CA LYS A 351 -1.27 -1.44 -16.38
C LYS A 351 -2.46 -0.56 -16.05
N ARG A 352 -2.58 0.64 -16.65
CA ARG A 352 -3.79 1.47 -16.58
C ARG A 352 -4.98 0.75 -17.22
N ASP A 353 -4.76 0.10 -18.36
CA ASP A 353 -5.82 -0.69 -19.02
C ASP A 353 -6.23 -1.90 -18.18
N PHE A 354 -5.28 -2.59 -17.53
CA PHE A 354 -5.59 -3.65 -16.58
C PHE A 354 -6.38 -3.13 -15.37
N LEU A 355 -5.99 -1.99 -14.79
CA LEU A 355 -6.75 -1.37 -13.71
C LEU A 355 -8.20 -1.10 -14.12
N ARG A 356 -8.43 -0.50 -15.31
CA ARG A 356 -9.78 -0.23 -15.81
C ARG A 356 -10.61 -1.51 -15.96
N LYS A 357 -10.06 -2.54 -16.60
CA LYS A 357 -10.74 -3.85 -16.76
C LYS A 357 -11.08 -4.49 -15.42
N HIS A 358 -10.19 -4.38 -14.44
CA HIS A 358 -10.45 -4.94 -13.12
C HIS A 358 -11.47 -4.12 -12.33
N LEU A 359 -11.56 -2.80 -12.50
CA LEU A 359 -12.63 -2.00 -11.91
C LEU A 359 -14.01 -2.44 -12.46
N GLU A 360 -14.11 -2.65 -13.78
CA GLU A 360 -15.33 -3.16 -14.43
C GLU A 360 -15.71 -4.54 -13.89
N LYS A 361 -14.76 -5.49 -13.89
CA LYS A 361 -14.96 -6.85 -13.36
C LYS A 361 -15.31 -6.84 -11.87
N ALA A 362 -14.76 -5.91 -11.09
CA ALA A 362 -15.02 -5.82 -9.66
C ALA A 362 -16.48 -5.45 -9.36
N ARG A 363 -17.14 -4.70 -10.25
CA ARG A 363 -18.57 -4.36 -10.13
C ARG A 363 -19.44 -5.61 -10.27
N GLU A 364 -19.09 -6.51 -11.17
CA GLU A 364 -19.83 -7.74 -11.45
C GLU A 364 -19.58 -8.82 -10.40
N THR A 365 -18.37 -8.85 -9.82
CA THR A 365 -17.91 -9.91 -8.92
C THR A 365 -17.87 -9.52 -7.45
N ALA A 366 -18.42 -8.34 -7.11
CA ALA A 366 -18.34 -7.74 -5.78
C ALA A 366 -16.90 -7.77 -5.23
N LEU A 367 -15.93 -7.14 -5.91
CA LEU A 367 -14.52 -7.18 -5.54
C LEU A 367 -13.90 -8.59 -5.51
N LEU A 368 -14.27 -9.47 -6.46
CA LEU A 368 -13.84 -10.88 -6.50
C LEU A 368 -14.23 -11.66 -5.22
N THR A 369 -15.43 -11.41 -4.70
CA THR A 369 -15.99 -12.13 -3.55
C THR A 369 -17.11 -13.09 -3.92
N THR A 370 -17.84 -12.82 -5.01
CA THR A 370 -18.76 -13.80 -5.60
C THR A 370 -17.97 -14.72 -6.53
N THR A 371 -18.19 -16.04 -6.43
CA THR A 371 -17.67 -17.03 -7.39
C THR A 371 -18.30 -16.78 -8.76
N GLU A 372 -17.49 -16.81 -9.83
CA GLU A 372 -17.96 -16.71 -11.22
C GLU A 372 -18.97 -17.80 -11.58
#